data_AF-A0A151RTW3-F1
#
_entry.id   AF-A0A151RTW3-F1
#
_cell.length_a   1.000
_cell.length_b   1.000
_cell.length_c   1.000
_cell.angle_alpha   90.00
_cell.angle_beta   90.00
_cell.angle_gamma   90.00
#
_symmetry.space_group_name_H-M   'P 1'
#
loop_
_entity.id
_entity.type
_entity.pdbx_description
1 polymer ?
#
loop_
_entity_poly.entity_id
_entity_poly.type
_entity_poly.pdbx_seq_one_letter_code
_entity_poly.pdbx_strand_id
1 'polypeptide(L)'
;MDFLGYYEFKSKTLQDEFSPEGLCKAAMYALFVKEELESWPEQSTRNRSWLAVSEALGSCRHAWMREALQCFSKWHEECKGGSRPN
;
A
#
# COMPACT_ATOMS: atom_id res chain seq x y z
N MET A 1 -5.51 -12.96 -0.75
CA MET A 1 -5.00 -11.70 -0.17
C MET A 1 -3.98 -12.11 0.84
N ASP A 2 -2.73 -11.72 0.62
CA ASP A 2 -1.61 -12.14 1.44
C ASP A 2 -1.17 -10.93 2.27
N PHE A 3 -1.04 -11.09 3.58
CA PHE A 3 -0.78 -9.99 4.50
C PHE A 3 0.71 -9.60 4.48
N LEU A 4 1.01 -8.31 4.34
CA LEU A 4 2.37 -7.78 4.22
C LEU A 4 2.85 -7.02 5.46
N GLY A 5 2.03 -6.96 6.50
CA GLY A 5 2.38 -6.32 7.76
C GLY A 5 1.63 -5.02 8.04
N TYR A 6 2.00 -4.44 9.17
CA TYR A 6 1.46 -3.18 9.64
C TYR A 6 2.51 -2.08 9.61
N TYR A 7 2.05 -0.88 9.30
CA TYR A 7 2.91 0.29 9.15
C TYR A 7 2.32 1.45 9.93
N GLU A 8 3.10 1.98 10.88
CA GLU A 8 2.68 3.10 11.71
C GLU A 8 2.95 4.42 11.00
N PHE A 9 2.01 5.36 11.11
CA PHE A 9 2.15 6.70 10.54
C PHE A 9 1.34 7.72 11.33
N LYS A 10 1.58 9.01 11.07
CA LYS A 10 0.81 10.10 11.67
C LYS A 10 -0.13 10.72 10.64
N SER A 11 -1.39 10.86 10.99
CA SER A 11 -2.41 11.52 10.18
C SER A 11 -2.76 12.89 10.76
N LYS A 12 -2.55 13.95 9.98
CA LYS A 12 -2.94 15.31 10.39
C LYS A 12 -4.45 15.49 10.41
N THR A 13 -5.19 14.75 9.58
CA THR A 13 -6.65 14.85 9.49
C THR A 13 -7.34 14.14 10.64
N LEU A 14 -6.67 13.16 11.27
CA LEU A 14 -7.19 12.40 12.41
C LEU A 14 -6.51 12.80 13.73
N GLN A 15 -5.85 13.96 13.74
CA GLN A 15 -5.25 14.53 14.93
C GLN A 15 -6.32 15.37 15.64
N ASP A 16 -6.74 14.96 16.83
CA ASP A 16 -7.80 15.61 17.62
C ASP A 16 -7.53 15.50 19.13
N GLU A 17 -8.50 15.91 19.96
CA GLU A 17 -8.38 15.89 21.43
C GLU A 17 -8.17 14.47 22.00
N PHE A 18 -8.67 13.44 21.31
CA PHE A 18 -8.56 12.04 21.73
C PHE A 18 -7.35 11.33 21.12
N SER A 19 -6.79 11.86 20.03
CA SER A 19 -5.55 11.41 19.39
C SER A 19 -4.63 12.61 19.09
N PRO A 20 -4.03 13.23 20.13
CA PRO A 20 -3.27 14.46 19.96
C PRO A 20 -2.01 14.28 19.11
N GLU A 21 -1.45 13.08 19.05
CA GLU A 21 -0.32 12.74 18.18
C GLU A 21 -0.74 12.29 16.77
N GLY A 22 -2.04 12.04 16.55
CA GLY A 22 -2.60 11.55 15.29
C GLY A 22 -2.05 10.18 14.87
N LEU A 23 -1.72 9.31 15.83
CA LEU A 23 -1.12 8.01 15.56
C LEU A 23 -2.10 7.09 14.84
N CYS A 24 -1.65 6.52 13.72
CA CYS A 24 -2.42 5.65 12.85
C CYS A 24 -1.61 4.42 12.47
N LYS A 25 -2.31 3.37 12.04
CA LYS A 25 -1.72 2.10 11.62
C LYS A 25 -2.38 1.62 10.34
N ALA A 26 -1.58 1.40 9.30
CA ALA A 26 -2.02 0.84 8.03
C ALA A 26 -1.77 -0.66 8.00
N ALA A 27 -2.77 -1.45 7.59
CA ALA A 27 -2.63 -2.87 7.30
C ALA A 27 -2.47 -3.06 5.80
N MET A 28 -1.39 -3.72 5.35
CA MET A 28 -1.10 -3.87 3.93
C MET A 28 -1.32 -5.31 3.47
N TYR A 29 -1.93 -5.47 2.29
CA TYR A 29 -2.21 -6.77 1.68
C TYR A 29 -1.80 -6.76 0.22
N ALA A 30 -1.23 -7.87 -0.25
CA ALA A 30 -1.01 -8.14 -1.66
C ALA A 30 -2.27 -8.71 -2.30
N LEU A 31 -2.64 -8.15 -3.46
CA LEU A 31 -3.75 -8.61 -4.28
C LEU A 31 -3.24 -8.96 -5.69
N PHE A 32 -3.69 -10.09 -6.21
CA PHE A 32 -3.56 -10.41 -7.62
C PHE A 32 -4.80 -9.95 -8.36
N VAL A 33 -4.71 -8.76 -8.97
CA VAL A 33 -5.81 -8.15 -9.71
C VAL A 33 -5.93 -8.81 -11.08
N LYS A 34 -7.12 -9.34 -11.39
CA LYS A 34 -7.40 -10.04 -12.66
C LYS A 34 -8.09 -9.15 -13.69
N GLU A 35 -8.82 -8.14 -13.24
CA GLU A 35 -9.57 -7.22 -14.07
C GLU A 35 -9.54 -5.81 -13.48
N GLU A 36 -9.56 -4.81 -14.35
CA GLU A 36 -9.72 -3.41 -13.99
C GLU A 36 -11.00 -2.89 -14.65
N LEU A 37 -11.92 -2.35 -13.84
CA LEU A 37 -13.16 -1.78 -14.33
C LEU A 37 -12.95 -0.35 -14.82
N GLU A 38 -13.58 0.00 -15.95
CA GLU A 38 -13.54 1.34 -16.54
C GLU A 38 -14.16 2.41 -15.64
N SER A 39 -15.17 2.04 -14.84
CA SER A 39 -15.85 2.94 -13.91
C SER A 39 -15.55 2.58 -12.46
N TRP A 40 -15.17 3.56 -11.63
CA TRP A 40 -14.98 3.39 -10.19
C TRP A 40 -15.47 4.61 -9.39
N PRO A 41 -15.83 4.45 -8.10
CA PRO A 41 -16.55 5.49 -7.34
C PRO A 41 -15.85 6.85 -7.26
N GLU A 42 -14.52 6.87 -7.11
CA GLU A 42 -13.73 8.10 -6.92
C GLU A 42 -13.16 8.71 -8.22
N GLN A 43 -13.48 8.16 -9.39
CA GLN A 43 -12.82 8.52 -10.67
C GLN A 43 -12.95 10.00 -11.06
N SER A 44 -13.97 10.70 -10.57
CA SER A 44 -14.17 12.12 -10.81
C SER A 44 -13.20 13.03 -10.05
N THR A 45 -12.57 12.51 -8.99
CA THR A 45 -11.69 13.29 -8.09
C THR A 45 -10.29 12.72 -7.96
N ARG A 46 -10.05 11.50 -8.47
CA ARG A 46 -8.76 10.80 -8.37
C ARG A 46 -8.40 10.14 -9.68
N ASN A 47 -7.12 10.22 -10.03
CA ASN A 47 -6.53 9.47 -11.13
C ASN A 47 -6.05 8.11 -10.65
N ARG A 48 -6.14 7.10 -11.53
CA ARG A 48 -5.62 5.76 -11.31
C ARG A 48 -4.67 5.40 -12.46
N SER A 49 -3.55 4.78 -12.14
CA SER A 49 -2.57 4.30 -13.11
C SER A 49 -1.83 3.10 -12.54
N TRP A 50 -1.40 2.19 -13.42
CA TRP A 50 -0.48 1.12 -13.06
C TRP A 50 0.95 1.62 -13.15
N LEU A 51 1.76 1.26 -12.16
CA LEU A 51 3.16 1.65 -12.09
C LEU A 51 4.01 0.40 -11.84
N ALA A 52 5.22 0.40 -12.38
CA ALA A 52 6.24 -0.53 -11.92
C ALA A 52 6.61 -0.21 -10.47
N VAL A 53 7.05 -1.23 -9.71
CA VAL A 53 7.36 -1.02 -8.28
C VAL A 53 8.47 0.01 -8.07
N SER A 54 9.46 0.06 -8.97
CA SER A 54 10.53 1.06 -8.97
C SER A 54 9.99 2.50 -9.12
N GLU A 55 9.01 2.72 -9.99
CA GLU A 55 8.38 4.02 -10.22
C GLU A 55 7.53 4.45 -9.01
N ALA A 56 6.78 3.50 -8.44
CA ALA A 56 5.98 3.71 -7.24
C ALA A 56 6.87 4.11 -6.04
N LEU A 57 8.01 3.44 -5.84
CA LEU A 57 8.98 3.78 -4.80
C LEU A 57 9.51 5.21 -4.91
N GLY A 58 9.77 5.68 -6.14
CA GLY A 58 10.18 7.06 -6.40
C GLY A 58 9.10 8.09 -6.07
N SER A 59 7.83 7.71 -6.25
CA SER A 59 6.67 8.60 -6.07
C SER A 59 6.15 8.65 -4.62
N CYS A 60 6.52 7.69 -3.78
CA CYS A 60 6.07 7.63 -2.38
C CYS A 60 6.63 8.77 -1.52
N ARG A 61 5.73 9.56 -0.93
CA ARG A 61 6.07 10.69 -0.04
C ARG A 61 6.41 10.29 1.39
N HIS A 62 5.89 9.16 1.87
CA HIS A 62 6.07 8.70 3.25
C HIS A 62 6.96 7.46 3.30
N ALA A 63 7.88 7.42 4.26
CA ALA A 63 8.84 6.33 4.43
C ALA A 63 8.14 4.96 4.57
N TRP A 64 7.08 4.89 5.37
CA TRP A 64 6.31 3.68 5.59
C TRP A 64 5.73 3.08 4.30
N MET A 65 5.33 3.92 3.33
CA MET A 65 4.82 3.44 2.03
C MET A 65 5.94 2.80 1.21
N ARG A 66 7.15 3.37 1.27
CA ARG A 66 8.33 2.80 0.60
C ARG A 66 8.70 1.45 1.20
N GLU A 67 8.68 1.34 2.53
CA GLU A 67 8.91 0.10 3.25
C GLU A 67 7.87 -0.96 2.87
N ALA A 68 6.58 -0.59 2.83
CA ALA A 68 5.51 -1.49 2.41
C ALA A 68 5.69 -2.00 0.97
N LEU A 69 6.09 -1.13 0.04
CA LEU A 69 6.38 -1.51 -1.34
C LEU A 69 7.61 -2.42 -1.45
N GLN A 70 8.66 -2.19 -0.66
CA GLN A 70 9.82 -3.07 -0.61
C GLN A 70 9.46 -4.46 -0.06
N CYS A 71 8.59 -4.52 0.97
CA CYS A 71 8.05 -5.76 1.49
C CYS A 71 7.24 -6.50 0.40
N PHE A 72 6.38 -5.78 -0.32
CA PHE A 72 5.66 -6.33 -1.47
C PHE A 72 6.60 -6.87 -2.55
N SER A 73 7.68 -6.16 -2.90
CA SER A 73 8.66 -6.65 -3.88
C SER A 73 9.28 -7.98 -3.45
N LYS A 74 9.70 -8.10 -2.19
CA LYS A 74 10.29 -9.35 -1.67
C LYS A 74 9.28 -10.51 -1.73
N TRP A 75 8.08 -10.27 -1.22
CA TRP A 75 6.98 -11.24 -1.27
C TRP A 75 6.66 -11.68 -2.71
N HIS A 76 6.67 -10.74 -3.65
CA HIS A 76 6.36 -11.04 -5.05
C HIS A 76 7.43 -11.93 -5.71
N GLU A 77 8.72 -11.71 -5.41
CA GLU A 77 9.80 -12.57 -5.90
C GLU A 77 9.74 -13.98 -5.28
N GLU A 78 9.41 -14.09 -3.99
CA GLU A 78 9.22 -15.38 -3.30
C GLU A 78 8.05 -16.18 -3.90
N CYS A 79 6.93 -15.51 -4.20
CA CYS A 79 5.78 -16.12 -4.87
C CYS A 79 6.10 -16.63 -6.28
N LYS A 80 6.98 -15.94 -7.02
CA LYS A 80 7.46 -16.41 -8.33
C LYS A 80 8.37 -17.63 -8.24
N GLY A 81 9.06 -17.81 -7.11
CA GLY A 81 9.92 -18.95 -6.82
C GLY A 81 9.18 -20.27 -6.50
N GLY A 82 7.85 -20.28 -6.48
CA GLY A 82 7.04 -21.48 -6.21
C GLY A 82 6.83 -21.81 -4.73
N SER A 83 7.37 -21.00 -3.81
CA SER A 83 7.14 -21.12 -2.37
C SER A 83 6.28 -19.96 -1.90
N ARG A 84 4.96 -20.17 -1.86
CA ARG A 84 4.04 -19.18 -1.29
C ARG A 84 4.23 -19.18 0.23
N PRO A 85 4.68 -18.08 0.86
CA PRO A 85 4.83 -18.04 2.31
C PRO A 85 3.44 -18.17 2.97
N ASN A 86 3.39 -19.01 4.01
CA ASN A 86 2.19 -19.33 4.82
C ASN A 86 1.77 -18.15 5.69
#